data_AF-A0A9E4KA30-F1
#
_entry.id   AF-A0A9E4KA30-F1
#
_cell.length_a   1.000
_cell.length_b   1.000
_cell.length_c   1.000
_cell.angle_alpha   90.00
_cell.angle_beta   90.00
_cell.angle_gamma   90.00
#
_symmetry.space_group_name_H-M   'P 1'
#
loop_
_entity.id
_entity.type
_entity.pdbx_description
1 polymer ?
#
loop_
_entity_poly.entity_id
_entity_poly.type
_entity_poly.pdbx_seq_one_letter_code
_entity_poly.pdbx_strand_id
1 'polypeptide(L)'
;LPPRCEACRKRISDWQKAPRQRAECPHCGHRQDPASYDFKQSAGFGRFLLKIENIFPQEAIPSPRLLEVLQQASNGAPWHHFYQQD
;
A
#
# COMPACT_ATOMS: atom_id res chain seq x y z
N LEU A 1 7.62 -1.41 7.74
CA LEU A 1 7.26 -0.83 9.07
C LEU A 1 5.75 -0.78 9.20
N PRO A 2 5.14 -0.99 10.38
CA PRO A 2 3.70 -0.89 10.52
C PRO A 2 3.18 0.51 10.12
N PRO A 3 2.06 0.59 9.39
CA PRO A 3 1.44 1.85 9.00
C PRO A 3 0.94 2.62 10.24
N ARG A 4 0.69 3.91 10.05
CA ARG A 4 0.17 4.79 11.10
C ARG A 4 -1.30 5.08 10.86
N CYS A 5 -2.06 5.21 11.93
CA CYS A 5 -3.42 5.72 11.85
C CYS A 5 -3.43 7.15 11.29
N GLU A 6 -4.36 7.44 10.39
CA GLU A 6 -4.55 8.79 9.82
C GLU A 6 -4.97 9.81 10.88
N ALA A 7 -5.79 9.41 11.85
CA ALA A 7 -6.27 10.30 12.90
C ALA A 7 -5.25 10.53 14.03
N CYS A 8 -4.83 9.47 14.74
CA CYS A 8 -3.99 9.62 15.94
C CYS A 8 -2.48 9.46 15.67
N ARG A 9 -2.09 9.11 14.44
CA ARG A 9 -0.69 8.90 14.00
C ARG A 9 0.10 7.82 14.74
N LYS A 10 -0.51 7.13 15.72
CA LYS A 10 0.08 5.94 16.37
C LYS A 10 0.18 4.78 15.36
N ARG A 11 1.20 3.94 15.54
CA ARG A 11 1.40 2.75 14.70
C ARG A 11 0.33 1.71 14.99
N ILE A 12 -0.20 1.09 13.95
CA ILE A 12 -1.18 0.01 14.03
C ILE A 12 -0.40 -1.30 13.90
N SER A 13 -0.11 -1.97 15.01
CA SER A 13 0.76 -3.16 15.03
C SER A 13 0.14 -4.37 14.34
N ASP A 14 -1.18 -4.50 14.39
CA ASP A 14 -2.00 -5.59 13.87
C ASP A 14 -2.60 -5.31 12.49
N TRP A 15 -2.04 -4.33 11.76
CA TRP A 15 -2.53 -3.89 10.45
C TRP A 15 -2.70 -5.01 9.42
N GLN A 16 -1.92 -6.10 9.52
CA GLN A 16 -2.00 -7.27 8.63
C GLN A 16 -3.28 -8.10 8.86
N LYS A 17 -3.87 -8.01 10.05
CA LYS A 17 -5.13 -8.68 10.41
C LYS A 17 -6.36 -7.86 10.01
N ALA A 18 -6.15 -6.65 9.49
CA ALA A 18 -7.25 -5.77 9.12
C ALA A 18 -8.18 -6.44 8.10
N PRO A 19 -9.50 -6.31 8.27
CA PRO A 19 -10.44 -6.81 7.28
C PRO A 19 -10.28 -6.00 5.98
N ARG A 20 -10.60 -6.62 4.85
CA ARG A 20 -10.42 -6.07 3.49
C ARG A 20 -11.15 -4.72 3.23
N GLN A 21 -11.99 -4.26 4.14
CA GLN A 21 -12.89 -3.12 3.90
C GLN A 21 -12.69 -1.95 4.87
N ARG A 22 -12.47 -2.18 6.17
CA ARG A 22 -12.26 -1.11 7.17
C ARG A 22 -11.42 -1.59 8.34
N ALA A 23 -10.22 -1.05 8.48
CA ALA A 23 -9.38 -1.29 9.64
C ALA A 23 -9.70 -0.30 10.75
N GLU A 24 -9.92 -0.80 11.96
CA GLU A 24 -10.10 0.03 13.15
C GLU A 24 -8.76 0.24 13.86
N CYS A 25 -8.46 1.48 14.24
CA CYS A 25 -7.27 1.78 15.02
C CYS A 25 -7.46 1.33 16.48
N PRO A 26 -6.60 0.46 17.03
CA PRO A 26 -6.75 -0.03 18.40
C PRO A 26 -6.48 1.05 19.47
N HIS A 27 -5.98 2.23 19.07
CA HIS A 27 -5.63 3.30 20.00
C HIS A 27 -6.68 4.40 20.12
N CYS A 28 -7.48 4.61 19.06
CA CYS A 28 -8.45 5.71 19.01
C CYS A 28 -9.79 5.34 18.38
N GLY A 29 -9.99 4.09 17.96
CA GLY A 29 -11.23 3.62 17.32
C GLY A 29 -11.48 4.15 15.90
N HIS A 30 -10.56 4.96 15.35
CA HIS A 30 -10.74 5.50 14.00
C HIS A 30 -10.75 4.37 12.96
N ARG A 31 -11.79 4.32 12.13
CA ARG A 31 -11.94 3.33 11.06
C ARG A 31 -11.47 3.95 9.75
N GLN A 32 -10.43 3.37 9.15
CA GLN A 32 -9.85 3.82 7.89
C GLN A 32 -9.78 2.68 6.86
N ASP A 33 -9.65 3.06 5.59
CA ASP A 33 -9.46 2.10 4.51
C ASP A 33 -8.04 1.52 4.60
N PRO A 34 -7.85 0.19 4.67
CA PRO A 34 -6.51 -0.39 4.59
C PRO A 34 -5.74 0.03 3.31
N ALA A 35 -6.44 0.37 2.23
CA ALA A 35 -5.84 0.86 0.99
C ALA A 35 -5.20 2.25 1.11
N SER A 36 -5.63 3.07 2.07
CA SER A 36 -5.08 4.42 2.30
C SER A 36 -3.87 4.43 3.24
N TYR A 37 -3.48 3.28 3.78
CA TYR A 37 -2.30 3.17 4.62
C TYR A 37 -1.03 3.61 3.91
N ASP A 38 -0.28 4.49 4.58
CA ASP A 38 1.09 4.82 4.19
C ASP A 38 2.04 3.68 4.60
N PHE A 39 2.20 2.71 3.70
CA PHE A 39 3.08 1.56 3.87
C PHE A 39 4.57 1.89 3.67
N LYS A 40 4.94 3.14 3.32
CA LYS A 40 6.33 3.53 3.03
C LYS A 40 7.05 2.56 2.08
N GLN A 41 6.37 2.13 1.02
CA GLN A 41 6.87 1.17 0.02
C GLN A 41 7.30 -0.20 0.60
N SER A 42 6.90 -0.54 1.83
CA SER A 42 7.24 -1.82 2.47
C SER A 42 6.12 -2.87 2.40
N ALA A 43 4.97 -2.49 1.85
CA ALA A 43 3.81 -3.34 1.59
C ALA A 43 2.86 -2.60 0.64
N GLY A 44 1.81 -3.27 0.18
CA GLY A 44 0.76 -2.66 -0.61
C GLY A 44 -0.59 -3.34 -0.42
N PHE A 45 -1.63 -2.69 -0.93
CA PHE A 45 -3.00 -3.18 -0.93
C PHE A 45 -3.63 -2.86 -2.28
N GLY A 46 -4.32 -3.83 -2.88
CA GLY A 46 -4.94 -3.63 -4.19
C GLY A 46 -5.76 -4.82 -4.66
N ARG A 47 -6.64 -4.57 -5.63
CA ARG A 47 -7.40 -5.62 -6.33
C ARG A 47 -6.56 -6.37 -7.35
N PHE A 48 -5.64 -5.66 -8.00
CA PHE A 48 -4.69 -6.18 -8.97
C PHE A 48 -3.28 -5.80 -8.55
N LEU A 49 -2.34 -6.73 -8.73
CA LEU A 49 -0.92 -6.50 -8.48
C LEU A 49 -0.11 -7.07 -9.65
N LEU A 50 0.97 -6.39 -9.99
CA LEU A 50 2.00 -6.90 -10.90
C LEU A 50 3.25 -7.20 -10.08
N LYS A 51 3.67 -8.46 -10.05
CA LYS A 51 4.94 -8.87 -9.43
C LYS A 51 6.04 -8.75 -10.48
N ILE A 52 7.05 -7.94 -10.18
CA ILE A 52 8.29 -7.89 -10.95
C ILE A 52 9.37 -8.49 -10.06
N GLU A 53 10.06 -9.50 -10.56
CA GLU A 53 11.06 -10.26 -9.82
C GLU A 53 12.47 -9.80 -10.17
N ASN A 54 13.44 -10.13 -9.32
CA ASN A 54 14.85 -9.79 -9.51
C ASN A 54 15.13 -8.28 -9.60
N ILE A 55 14.40 -7.47 -8.83
CA ILE A 55 14.67 -6.03 -8.65
C ILE A 55 14.81 -5.75 -7.15
N PHE A 56 15.98 -5.28 -6.75
CA PHE A 56 16.23 -4.88 -5.37
C PHE A 56 15.83 -3.40 -5.13
N PRO A 57 15.57 -3.00 -3.87
CA PRO A 57 15.34 -1.60 -3.54
C PRO A 57 16.48 -0.71 -4.06
N GLN A 58 16.13 0.42 -4.68
CA GLN A 58 17.04 1.40 -5.30
C GLN A 58 17.72 0.97 -6.61
N GLU A 59 17.57 -0.29 -7.05
CA GLU A 59 18.10 -0.75 -8.33
C GLU A 59 17.28 -0.20 -9.51
N ALA A 60 15.96 -0.27 -9.37
CA ALA A 60 15.03 0.31 -10.33
C ALA A 60 13.76 0.81 -9.62
N ILE A 61 13.18 1.86 -10.20
CA ILE A 61 11.86 2.37 -9.86
C ILE A 61 10.98 2.37 -11.12
N PRO A 62 9.68 2.09 -11.00
CA PRO A 62 8.76 2.23 -12.13
C PRO A 62 8.79 3.66 -12.66
N SER A 63 8.90 3.80 -13.98
CA SER A 63 8.81 5.12 -14.61
C SER A 63 7.39 5.70 -14.43
N PRO A 64 7.23 7.03 -14.34
CA PRO A 64 5.90 7.65 -14.31
C PRO A 64 5.02 7.20 -15.48
N ARG A 65 5.62 7.05 -16.66
CA ARG A 65 4.91 6.61 -17.87
C ARG A 65 4.31 5.21 -17.74
N LEU A 66 5.01 4.27 -17.11
CA LEU A 66 4.48 2.93 -16.85
C LEU A 66 3.25 3.01 -15.94
N LEU A 67 3.31 3.79 -14.86
CA LEU A 67 2.21 3.96 -13.92
C LEU A 67 0.98 4.61 -14.58
N GLU A 68 1.19 5.60 -15.44
CA GLU A 68 0.11 6.23 -16.23
C GLU A 68 -0.60 5.23 -17.14
N VAL A 69 0.17 4.38 -17.85
CA VAL A 69 -0.40 3.37 -18.76
C VAL A 69 -1.21 2.34 -17.96
N LEU A 70 -0.70 1.89 -16.81
CA LEU A 70 -1.43 0.98 -15.93
C LEU A 70 -2.71 1.61 -15.39
N GLN A 71 -2.66 2.88 -15.00
CA GLN A 71 -3.84 3.63 -14.58
C GLN A 71 -4.89 3.71 -15.69
N GLN A 72 -4.49 4.04 -16.91
CA GLN A 72 -5.39 4.07 -18.08
C GLN A 72 -6.00 2.70 -18.36
N ALA A 73 -5.19 1.63 -18.32
CA ALA A 73 -5.64 0.26 -18.52
C ALA A 73 -6.56 -0.28 -17.42
N SER A 74 -6.60 0.38 -16.25
CA SER A 74 -7.39 -0.03 -15.07
C SER A 74 -8.51 0.95 -14.74
N ASN A 75 -9.12 1.54 -15.76
CA ASN A 75 -10.25 2.48 -15.63
C ASN A 75 -9.95 3.68 -14.73
N GLY A 76 -8.71 4.18 -14.78
CA GLY A 76 -8.29 5.36 -14.04
C GLY A 76 -7.86 5.11 -12.59
N ALA A 77 -7.84 3.85 -12.13
CA ALA A 77 -7.38 3.53 -10.77
C ALA A 77 -5.87 3.81 -10.60
N PRO A 78 -5.43 4.48 -9.52
CA PRO A 78 -4.03 4.82 -9.33
C PRO A 78 -3.18 3.57 -9.09
N TRP A 79 -1.96 3.56 -9.64
CA TRP A 79 -0.96 2.53 -9.39
C TRP A 79 0.20 3.07 -8.57
N HIS A 80 0.61 2.28 -7.59
CA HIS A 80 1.76 2.54 -6.73
C HIS A 80 2.71 1.34 -6.77
N HIS A 81 3.90 1.49 -6.18
CA HIS A 81 4.87 0.40 -6.07
C HIS A 81 5.37 0.24 -4.65
N PHE A 82 5.75 -0.99 -4.31
CA PHE A 82 6.38 -1.36 -3.06
C PHE A 82 7.34 -2.52 -3.34
N TYR A 83 8.27 -2.74 -2.42
CA TYR A 83 9.20 -3.86 -2.48
C TYR A 83 8.71 -4.95 -1.54
N GLN A 84 8.75 -6.20 -2.01
CA GLN A 84 8.55 -7.39 -1.19
C GLN A 84 9.84 -8.19 -1.18
N GLN A 85 10.34 -8.51 0.00
CA GLN A 85 11.42 -9.48 0.20
C GLN A 85 10.77 -10.76 0.69
N ASP A 86 11.08 -11.87 0.03
CA ASP A 86 10.71 -13.20 0.49
C ASP A 86 11.65 -13.66 1.64
#